data_AF-A0A948MR34-F1
#
_entry.id   AF-A0A948MR34-F1
#
_cell.length_a   1.000
_cell.length_b   1.000
_cell.length_c   1.000
_cell.angle_alpha   90.00
_cell.angle_beta   90.00
_cell.angle_gamma   90.00
#
_symmetry.space_group_name_H-M   'P 1'
#
loop_
_entity.id
_entity.type
_entity.pdbx_description
1 polymer ?
#
loop_
_entity_poly.entity_id
_entity_poly.type
_entity_poly.pdbx_seq_one_letter_code
_entity_poly.pdbx_strand_id
1 'polypeptide(L)'
;MNPAISENDLHAYIDGMLDDAGIQTVEAYLKTHPEEAEKLRAYARQRAEIAAYLAAPGPVPLQTERLRRRLQGAMGLRRVNPWIGRAVAASLLIALGWGGNEALRQIEQSNGAVPVFANEAADAHSTIVGLDMPIWEVLMAEPASLAAFLARHGDTTLQ
;
A
#
# COMPACT_ATOMS: atom_id res chain seq x y z
N MET A 1 -26.26 18.23 27.74
CA MET A 1 -24.97 18.88 27.47
C MET A 1 -25.09 19.47 26.07
N ASN A 2 -25.32 20.78 25.95
CA ASN A 2 -25.50 21.43 24.64
C ASN A 2 -24.09 21.54 24.02
N PRO A 3 -23.76 20.88 22.90
CA PRO A 3 -22.50 21.16 22.23
C PRO A 3 -22.55 22.64 21.86
N ALA A 4 -21.66 23.44 22.46
CA ALA A 4 -21.58 24.86 22.17
C ALA A 4 -21.27 24.99 20.67
N ILE A 5 -22.26 25.43 19.91
CA ILE A 5 -22.12 25.68 18.48
C ILE A 5 -21.11 26.80 18.31
N SER A 6 -20.10 26.53 17.50
CA SER A 6 -19.04 27.47 17.18
C SER A 6 -19.52 28.48 16.14
N GLU A 7 -18.94 29.69 16.15
CA GLU A 7 -19.11 30.66 15.06
C GLU A 7 -18.70 30.06 13.70
N ASN A 8 -17.72 29.14 13.70
CA ASN A 8 -17.33 28.39 12.52
C ASN A 8 -18.47 27.48 11.98
N ASP A 9 -19.27 26.89 12.87
CA ASP A 9 -20.39 26.02 12.47
C ASP A 9 -21.53 26.84 11.86
N LEU A 10 -21.74 28.07 12.33
CA LEU A 10 -22.69 29.03 11.75
C LEU A 10 -22.27 29.45 10.33
N HIS A 11 -20.97 29.73 10.12
CA HIS A 11 -20.45 30.04 8.80
C HIS A 11 -20.51 28.83 7.85
N ALA A 12 -20.15 27.65 8.35
CA ALA A 12 -20.24 26.42 7.57
C ALA A 12 -21.70 26.07 7.21
N TYR A 13 -22.68 26.48 8.03
CA TYR A 13 -24.11 26.39 7.69
C TYR A 13 -24.49 27.33 6.53
N ILE A 14 -24.02 28.58 6.52
CA ILE A 14 -24.23 29.51 5.38
C ILE A 14 -23.55 29.00 4.10
N ASP A 15 -22.38 28.38 4.23
CA ASP A 15 -21.61 27.85 3.11
C ASP A 15 -22.09 26.48 2.62
N GLY A 16 -23.04 25.85 3.31
CA GLY A 16 -23.59 24.53 2.95
C GLY A 16 -22.60 23.39 3.15
N MET A 17 -21.68 23.52 4.11
CA MET A 17 -20.63 22.54 4.40
C MET A 17 -20.93 21.64 5.61
N LEU A 18 -22.09 21.79 6.25
CA LEU A 18 -22.54 20.89 7.32
C LEU A 18 -23.21 19.63 6.76
N ASP A 19 -23.08 18.54 7.49
CA ASP A 19 -23.86 17.32 7.30
C ASP A 19 -25.26 17.44 7.91
N ASP A 20 -26.15 16.49 7.61
CA ASP A 20 -27.56 16.53 8.05
C ASP A 20 -27.72 16.60 9.59
N ALA A 21 -26.78 16.01 10.33
CA ALA A 21 -26.74 16.06 11.79
C ALA A 21 -26.32 17.45 12.30
N GLY A 22 -25.30 18.04 11.68
CA GLY A 22 -24.89 19.41 11.95
C GLY A 22 -26.00 20.42 11.66
N ILE A 23 -26.68 20.29 10.51
CA ILE A 23 -27.78 21.18 10.11
C ILE A 23 -28.87 21.22 11.19
N GLN A 24 -29.34 20.05 11.64
CA GLN A 24 -30.36 19.96 12.70
C GLN A 24 -29.91 20.61 14.01
N THR A 25 -28.62 20.47 14.33
CA THR A 25 -28.04 21.03 15.55
C THR A 25 -28.01 22.57 15.49
N VAL A 26 -27.57 23.13 14.36
CA VAL A 26 -27.57 24.59 14.14
C VAL A 26 -28.99 25.15 14.09
N GLU A 27 -29.93 24.48 13.43
CA GLU A 27 -31.33 24.91 13.40
C GLU A 27 -31.97 24.94 14.79
N ALA A 28 -31.70 23.94 15.64
CA ALA A 28 -32.19 23.91 17.01
C ALA A 28 -31.63 25.07 17.85
N TYR A 29 -30.39 25.48 17.58
CA TYR A 29 -29.75 26.62 18.24
C TYR A 29 -30.29 27.96 17.76
N LEU A 30 -30.48 28.13 16.44
CA LEU A 30 -31.06 29.36 15.88
C LEU A 30 -32.51 29.59 16.35
N LYS A 31 -33.26 28.51 16.66
CA LYS A 31 -34.59 28.62 17.28
C LYS A 31 -34.54 29.18 18.70
N THR A 32 -33.44 28.94 19.43
CA THR A 32 -33.27 29.42 20.82
C THR A 32 -32.52 30.75 20.89
N HIS A 33 -31.86 31.18 19.80
CA HIS A 33 -31.06 32.42 19.70
C HIS A 33 -31.48 33.25 18.47
N PRO A 34 -32.64 33.96 18.52
CA PRO A 34 -33.15 34.72 17.38
C PRO A 34 -32.25 35.89 16.98
N GLU A 35 -31.50 36.45 17.91
CA GLU A 35 -30.51 37.51 17.66
C GLU A 35 -29.37 37.05 16.75
N GLU A 36 -28.88 35.82 16.94
CA GLU A 36 -27.87 35.21 16.08
C GLU A 36 -28.45 34.86 14.70
N ALA A 37 -29.72 34.44 14.65
CA ALA A 37 -30.41 34.20 13.38
C ALA A 37 -30.54 35.47 12.53
N GLU A 38 -30.79 36.64 13.13
CA GLU A 38 -30.81 37.92 12.41
C GLU A 38 -29.43 38.31 11.87
N LYS A 39 -28.36 38.13 12.66
CA LYS A 39 -26.98 38.35 12.20
C LYS A 39 -26.64 37.45 11.02
N LEU A 40 -27.01 36.17 11.09
CA LEU A 40 -26.79 35.20 10.03
C LEU A 40 -27.51 35.60 8.73
N ARG A 41 -28.73 36.13 8.83
CA ARG A 41 -29.47 36.67 7.67
C ARG A 41 -28.80 37.90 7.07
N ALA A 42 -28.25 38.79 7.89
CA ALA A 42 -27.51 39.95 7.41
C ALA A 42 -26.25 39.52 6.62
N TYR A 43 -25.51 38.53 7.13
CA TYR A 43 -24.36 37.96 6.41
C TYR A 43 -24.77 37.27 5.10
N ALA A 44 -25.86 36.51 5.11
CA ALA A 44 -26.39 35.89 3.90
C ALA A 44 -26.76 36.92 2.82
N ARG A 45 -27.37 38.05 3.22
CA ARG A 45 -27.70 39.17 2.31
C ARG A 45 -26.45 39.82 1.73
N GLN A 46 -25.48 40.18 2.57
CA GLN A 46 -24.22 40.78 2.11
C GLN A 46 -23.48 39.87 1.12
N ARG A 47 -23.46 38.56 1.40
CA ARG A 47 -22.87 37.57 0.48
C ARG A 47 -23.61 37.51 -0.86
N ALA A 48 -24.94 37.57 -0.84
CA ALA A 48 -25.74 37.59 -2.06
C ALA A 48 -25.51 38.87 -2.89
N GLU A 49 -25.37 40.03 -2.24
CA GLU A 49 -25.04 41.30 -2.91
C GLU A 49 -23.66 41.26 -3.57
N ILE A 50 -22.64 40.77 -2.86
CA ILE A 50 -21.29 40.59 -3.41
C ILE A 50 -21.33 39.59 -4.58
N ALA A 51 -22.02 38.47 -4.43
CA ALA A 51 -22.15 37.48 -5.48
C ALA A 51 -22.84 38.05 -6.73
N ALA A 52 -23.89 38.85 -6.56
CA ALA A 52 -24.57 39.54 -7.65
C ALA A 52 -23.67 40.56 -8.36
N TYR A 53 -22.89 41.34 -7.60
CA TYR A 53 -21.92 42.29 -8.15
C TYR A 53 -20.83 41.58 -8.96
N LEU A 54 -20.30 40.47 -8.44
CA LEU A 54 -19.27 39.67 -9.13
C LEU A 54 -19.83 38.86 -10.32
N ALA A 55 -21.12 38.54 -10.31
CA ALA A 55 -21.80 37.86 -11.42
C ALA A 55 -22.16 38.83 -12.56
N ALA A 56 -22.05 40.14 -12.36
CA ALA A 56 -22.31 41.12 -13.40
C ALA A 56 -21.37 40.89 -14.61
N PRO A 57 -21.91 40.76 -15.84
CA PRO A 57 -21.10 40.50 -17.01
C PRO A 57 -20.21 41.71 -17.32
N GLY A 58 -18.92 41.55 -17.07
CA GLY A 58 -17.86 42.50 -17.42
C GLY A 58 -16.66 41.78 -18.04
N PRO A 59 -15.73 42.50 -18.70
CA PRO A 59 -14.54 41.89 -19.26
C PRO A 59 -13.70 41.28 -18.14
N VAL A 60 -13.70 39.95 -18.04
CA VAL A 60 -12.87 39.21 -17.10
C VAL A 60 -11.43 39.31 -17.59
N PRO A 61 -10.48 39.86 -16.80
CA PRO A 61 -9.08 39.90 -17.21
C PRO A 61 -8.57 38.49 -17.51
N LEU A 62 -7.86 38.30 -18.62
CA LEU A 62 -7.32 36.99 -19.02
C LEU A 62 -6.44 36.33 -17.94
N GLN A 63 -5.86 37.13 -17.05
CA GLN A 63 -5.08 36.68 -15.90
C GLN A 63 -5.96 35.94 -14.87
N THR A 64 -7.17 36.42 -14.63
CA THR A 64 -8.14 35.84 -13.68
C THR A 64 -8.63 34.47 -14.17
N GLU A 65 -8.86 34.32 -15.48
CA GLU A 65 -9.28 33.06 -16.06
C GLU A 65 -8.18 31.99 -16.05
N ARG A 66 -6.92 32.38 -16.30
CA ARG A 66 -5.77 31.47 -16.14
C ARG A 66 -5.58 31.04 -14.70
N LEU A 67 -5.72 31.97 -13.75
CA LEU A 67 -5.62 31.68 -12.32
C LEU A 67 -6.76 30.77 -11.86
N ARG A 68 -7.99 31.00 -12.34
CA ARG A 68 -9.15 30.13 -12.09
C ARG A 68 -8.90 28.70 -12.55
N ARG A 69 -8.38 28.50 -13.77
CA ARG A 69 -8.04 27.15 -14.27
C ARG A 69 -6.94 26.47 -13.46
N ARG A 70 -5.90 27.21 -13.06
CA ARG A 70 -4.84 26.68 -12.20
C ARG A 70 -5.37 26.27 -10.83
N LEU A 71 -6.22 27.10 -10.22
CA LEU A 71 -6.86 26.81 -8.93
C LEU A 71 -7.83 25.63 -9.03
N GLN A 72 -8.63 25.53 -10.09
CA GLN A 72 -9.51 24.39 -10.33
C GLN A 72 -8.71 23.09 -10.50
N GLY A 73 -7.59 23.12 -11.23
CA GLY A 73 -6.69 21.97 -11.34
C GLY A 73 -6.07 21.56 -10.00
N ALA A 74 -5.58 22.53 -9.24
CA ALA A 74 -4.98 22.29 -7.92
C ALA A 74 -6.00 21.79 -6.87
N MET A 75 -7.23 22.32 -6.90
CA MET A 75 -8.30 21.86 -6.01
C MET A 75 -8.86 20.50 -6.42
N GLY A 76 -8.95 20.21 -7.73
CA GLY A 76 -9.33 18.89 -8.22
C GLY A 76 -8.39 17.79 -7.71
N LEU A 77 -7.09 18.09 -7.65
CA LEU A 77 -6.09 17.19 -7.06
C LEU A 77 -6.18 17.05 -5.53
N ARG A 78 -6.79 18.00 -4.80
CA ARG A 78 -7.07 17.85 -3.37
C ARG A 78 -8.41 17.15 -3.10
N ARG A 79 -9.27 17.07 -4.11
CA ARG A 79 -10.61 16.44 -4.03
C ARG A 79 -10.63 14.96 -4.44
N VAL A 80 -9.48 14.39 -4.82
CA VAL A 80 -9.41 12.95 -5.06
C VAL A 80 -9.68 12.22 -3.75
N ASN A 81 -10.69 11.34 -3.78
CA ASN A 81 -11.07 10.52 -2.64
C ASN A 81 -9.81 9.85 -2.07
N PRO A 82 -9.52 9.93 -0.76
CA PRO A 82 -8.33 9.34 -0.15
C PRO A 82 -8.15 7.84 -0.46
N TRP A 83 -9.24 7.14 -0.83
CA TRP A 83 -9.19 5.77 -1.35
C TRP A 83 -8.37 5.60 -2.65
N ILE A 84 -8.42 6.57 -3.56
CA ILE A 84 -7.67 6.52 -4.83
C ILE A 84 -6.17 6.61 -4.55
N GLY A 85 -5.76 7.50 -3.64
CA GLY A 85 -4.36 7.61 -3.21
C GLY A 85 -3.84 6.31 -2.59
N ARG A 86 -4.67 5.64 -1.77
CA ARG A 86 -4.34 4.33 -1.19
C ARG A 86 -4.24 3.23 -2.25
N ALA A 87 -5.13 3.21 -3.24
CA ALA A 87 -5.08 2.23 -4.33
C ALA A 87 -3.83 2.39 -5.20
N VAL A 88 -3.44 3.63 -5.53
CA VAL A 88 -2.21 3.92 -6.26
C VAL A 88 -0.98 3.47 -5.46
N ALA A 89 -0.90 3.83 -4.17
CA ALA A 89 0.19 3.39 -3.31
C ALA A 89 0.28 1.85 -3.20
N ALA A 90 -0.86 1.17 -3.03
CA ALA A 90 -0.91 -0.29 -2.99
C ALA A 90 -0.45 -0.92 -4.31
N SER A 91 -0.86 -0.38 -5.46
CA SER A 91 -0.41 -0.87 -6.77
C SER A 91 1.09 -0.71 -6.99
N LEU A 92 1.68 0.40 -6.53
CA LEU A 92 3.13 0.63 -6.54
C LEU A 92 3.87 -0.39 -5.67
N LEU A 93 3.40 -0.65 -4.46
CA LEU A 93 3.99 -1.66 -3.58
C LEU A 93 3.90 -3.06 -4.18
N ILE A 94 2.77 -3.42 -4.80
CA ILE A 94 2.61 -4.71 -5.47
C ILE A 94 3.55 -4.82 -6.68
N ALA A 95 3.63 -3.79 -7.52
CA ALA A 95 4.51 -3.78 -8.68
C ALA A 95 6.00 -3.88 -8.29
N LEU A 96 6.41 -3.14 -7.26
CA LEU A 96 7.78 -3.19 -6.73
C LEU A 96 8.08 -4.51 -6.02
N GLY A 97 7.13 -5.03 -5.24
CA GLY A 97 7.28 -6.32 -4.54
C GLY A 97 7.34 -7.49 -5.51
N TRP A 98 6.50 -7.51 -6.54
CA TRP A 98 6.52 -8.55 -7.56
C TRP A 98 7.76 -8.46 -8.45
N GLY A 99 8.12 -7.26 -8.92
CA GLY A 99 9.32 -7.06 -9.74
C GLY A 99 10.63 -7.32 -9.00
N GLY A 100 10.71 -6.98 -7.72
CA GLY A 100 11.89 -7.23 -6.88
C GLY A 100 12.10 -8.71 -6.55
N ASN A 101 11.00 -9.47 -6.40
CA ASN A 101 11.07 -10.90 -6.09
C ASN A 101 11.72 -11.70 -7.25
N GLU A 102 11.36 -11.39 -8.50
CA GLU A 102 11.94 -12.09 -9.65
C GLU A 102 13.43 -11.76 -9.84
N ALA A 103 13.84 -10.52 -9.57
CA ALA A 103 15.24 -10.12 -9.61
C ALA A 103 16.08 -10.83 -8.54
N LEU A 104 15.53 -11.01 -7.33
CA LEU A 104 16.21 -11.73 -6.26
C LEU A 104 16.33 -13.23 -6.59
N ARG A 105 15.29 -13.82 -7.20
CA ARG A 105 15.31 -15.21 -7.68
C ARG A 105 16.38 -15.46 -8.74
N GLN A 106 16.61 -14.52 -9.64
CA GLN A 106 17.68 -14.62 -10.65
C GLN A 106 19.09 -14.55 -10.03
N ILE A 107 19.27 -13.76 -8.96
CA ILE A 107 20.52 -13.69 -8.21
C ILE A 107 20.75 -14.99 -7.41
N GLU A 108 19.72 -15.59 -6.82
CA GLU A 108 19.83 -16.90 -6.16
C GLU A 108 20.13 -18.03 -7.16
N GLN A 109 19.51 -18.02 -8.34
CA GLN A 109 19.78 -19.02 -9.38
C GLN A 109 21.18 -18.90 -9.99
N SER A 110 21.73 -17.68 -10.10
CA SER A 110 23.11 -17.46 -10.55
C SER A 110 24.14 -17.79 -9.47
N ASN A 111 23.76 -17.73 -8.19
CA ASN A 111 24.51 -18.32 -7.07
C ASN A 111 24.24 -19.82 -6.87
N GLY A 112 23.38 -20.43 -7.70
CA GLY A 112 23.17 -21.87 -7.82
C GLY A 112 24.37 -22.58 -8.45
N ALA A 113 25.58 -22.19 -8.06
CA ALA A 113 26.73 -23.08 -8.17
C ALA A 113 26.32 -24.37 -7.46
N VAL A 114 26.32 -25.46 -8.21
CA VAL A 114 26.26 -26.82 -7.70
C VAL A 114 27.06 -26.84 -6.39
N PRO A 115 26.45 -27.14 -5.22
CA PRO A 115 27.16 -27.05 -3.96
C PRO A 115 28.47 -27.83 -4.12
N VAL A 116 29.59 -27.30 -3.63
CA VAL A 116 30.95 -27.83 -3.90
C VAL A 116 31.05 -29.35 -3.69
N PHE A 117 30.17 -29.90 -2.85
CA PHE A 117 30.06 -31.32 -2.52
C PHE A 117 28.98 -32.10 -3.29
N ALA A 118 28.34 -31.55 -4.33
CA ALA A 118 27.29 -32.29 -5.03
C ALA A 118 27.87 -33.47 -5.82
N ASN A 119 29.08 -33.30 -6.36
CA ASN A 119 29.81 -34.38 -7.02
C ASN A 119 30.23 -35.43 -5.98
N GLU A 120 30.84 -35.00 -4.87
CA GLU A 120 31.16 -35.89 -3.74
C GLU A 120 29.93 -36.63 -3.19
N ALA A 121 28.78 -35.96 -3.09
CA ALA A 121 27.54 -36.55 -2.60
C ALA A 121 26.94 -37.53 -3.62
N ALA A 122 27.05 -37.24 -4.91
CA ALA A 122 26.63 -38.15 -5.98
C ALA A 122 27.51 -39.40 -6.04
N ASP A 123 28.83 -39.25 -5.88
CA ASP A 123 29.80 -40.36 -5.82
C ASP A 123 29.63 -41.21 -4.56
N ALA A 124 29.41 -40.59 -3.40
CA ALA A 124 29.11 -41.32 -2.17
C ALA A 124 27.78 -42.08 -2.29
N HIS A 125 26.77 -41.50 -2.93
CA HIS A 125 25.48 -42.14 -3.15
C HIS A 125 25.55 -43.29 -4.15
N SER A 126 26.31 -43.16 -5.25
CA SER A 126 26.49 -44.25 -6.23
C SER A 126 27.21 -45.45 -5.58
N THR A 127 28.17 -45.18 -4.69
CA THR A 127 28.86 -46.20 -3.89
C THR A 127 27.88 -46.95 -2.99
N ILE A 128 26.94 -46.26 -2.35
CA ILE A 128 25.94 -46.89 -1.46
C ILE A 128 24.91 -47.70 -2.26
N VAL A 129 24.45 -47.21 -3.42
CA VAL A 129 23.47 -47.92 -4.25
C VAL A 129 24.07 -49.16 -4.92
N GLY A 130 25.38 -49.17 -5.16
CA GLY A 130 26.09 -50.34 -5.70
C GLY A 130 26.35 -51.47 -4.69
N LEU A 131 26.10 -51.24 -3.40
CA LEU A 131 26.21 -52.27 -2.38
C LEU A 131 24.98 -53.18 -2.42
N ASP A 132 25.18 -54.46 -2.69
CA ASP A 132 24.11 -55.50 -2.64
C ASP A 132 23.75 -55.90 -1.20
N MET A 133 23.96 -55.00 -0.23
CA MET A 133 23.67 -55.21 1.18
C MET A 133 22.87 -54.05 1.76
N PRO A 134 21.92 -54.31 2.67
CA PRO A 134 21.08 -53.28 3.22
C PRO A 134 21.83 -52.31 4.15
N ILE A 135 21.46 -51.03 4.11
CA ILE A 135 22.16 -49.92 4.78
C ILE A 135 22.33 -50.15 6.30
N TRP A 136 21.37 -50.80 6.97
CA TRP A 136 21.46 -51.07 8.41
C TRP A 136 22.53 -52.10 8.78
N GLU A 137 22.92 -52.97 7.85
CA GLU A 137 23.98 -53.96 8.04
C GLU A 137 25.36 -53.32 7.90
N VAL A 138 25.48 -52.31 7.03
CA VAL A 138 26.69 -51.46 6.90
C VAL A 138 26.89 -50.59 8.16
N LEU A 139 25.80 -50.03 8.70
CA LEU A 139 25.85 -49.13 9.87
C LEU A 139 26.20 -49.84 11.18
N MET A 140 25.99 -51.16 11.26
CA MET A 140 26.22 -51.97 12.46
C MET A 140 27.46 -52.87 12.35
N ALA A 141 28.16 -52.85 11.21
CA ALA A 141 29.35 -53.66 10.97
C ALA A 141 30.57 -53.11 11.71
N GLU A 142 31.37 -53.99 12.31
CA GLU A 142 32.67 -53.61 12.86
C GLU A 142 33.62 -53.14 11.74
N PRO A 143 34.42 -52.09 11.95
CA PRO A 143 35.23 -51.46 10.90
C PRO A 143 36.21 -52.44 10.22
N ALA A 144 36.68 -53.47 10.94
CA ALA A 144 37.54 -54.52 10.39
C ALA A 144 36.81 -55.44 9.40
N SER A 145 35.53 -55.74 9.67
CA SER A 145 34.69 -56.57 8.80
C SER A 145 34.28 -55.82 7.52
N LEU A 146 34.02 -54.52 7.64
CA LEU A 146 33.75 -53.63 6.51
C LEU A 146 34.99 -53.50 5.61
N ALA A 147 36.18 -53.32 6.19
CA ALA A 147 37.43 -53.25 5.43
C ALA A 147 37.73 -54.56 4.67
N ALA A 148 37.47 -55.73 5.27
CA ALA A 148 37.66 -57.02 4.62
C ALA A 148 36.66 -57.27 3.49
N PHE A 149 35.40 -56.83 3.66
CA PHE A 149 34.38 -56.90 2.62
C PHE A 149 34.70 -55.99 1.44
N LEU A 150 35.09 -54.73 1.71
CA LEU A 150 35.50 -53.78 0.67
C LEU A 150 36.78 -54.22 -0.03
N ALA A 151 37.73 -54.86 0.65
CA ALA A 151 38.91 -55.44 -0.01
C ALA A 151 38.55 -56.63 -0.93
N ARG A 152 37.46 -57.34 -0.61
CA ARG A 152 36.98 -58.48 -1.40
C ARG A 152 36.14 -58.07 -2.61
N HIS A 153 35.42 -56.95 -2.50
CA HIS A 153 34.47 -56.46 -3.50
C HIS A 153 34.89 -55.16 -4.20
N GLY A 154 35.97 -54.51 -3.76
CA GLY A 154 36.40 -53.18 -4.20
C GLY A 154 37.23 -53.16 -5.48
N ASP A 155 37.36 -54.26 -6.21
CA ASP A 155 38.10 -54.30 -7.48
C ASP A 155 37.21 -53.99 -8.70
N THR A 156 35.95 -53.62 -8.48
CA THR A 156 35.11 -53.05 -9.53
C THR A 156 35.18 -51.53 -9.47
N THR A 157 35.86 -50.98 -10.48
CA THR A 157 35.81 -49.61 -11.04
C THR A 157 36.66 -48.51 -10.39
N LEU A 158 37.88 -48.34 -10.92
CA LEU A 158 38.43 -47.01 -11.28
C LEU A 158 39.06 -47.08 -12.69
N GLN A 159 38.26 -46.78 -13.71
CA GLN A 159 38.69 -46.14 -14.95
C GLN A 159 37.76 -44.97 -15.23
#